data_AF-W4M3P6-F1
#
_entry.id   AF-W4M3P6-F1
#
_cell.length_a   1.000
_cell.length_b   1.000
_cell.length_c   1.000
_cell.angle_alpha   90.00
_cell.angle_beta   90.00
_cell.angle_gamma   90.00
#
_symmetry.space_group_name_H-M   'P 1'
#
loop_
_entity.id
_entity.type
_entity.pdbx_description
1 polymer ?
#
loop_
_entity_poly.entity_id
_entity_poly.type
_entity_poly.pdbx_seq_one_letter_code
_entity_poly.pdbx_strand_id
1 'polypeptide(L)' 'MIENDVELQAAQEYVLRFERILTVARSTYTPEAYEAMAGSYLAEIERVNTEIVEYLRRPPAKEVA' A
#
# COMPACT_ATOMS: atom_id res chain seq x y z
N MET A 1 -3.00 11.65 2.23
CA MET A 1 -3.52 12.10 0.93
C MET A 1 -2.32 12.39 0.07
N ILE A 2 -2.14 11.70 -1.05
CA ILE A 2 -1.00 11.82 -1.96
C ILE A 2 -1.20 13.04 -2.86
N GLU A 3 -0.16 13.86 -3.03
CA GLU A 3 -0.22 15.14 -3.76
C GLU A 3 0.71 15.21 -4.97
N ASN A 4 1.74 14.37 -5.03
CA ASN A 4 2.75 14.38 -6.09
C ASN A 4 3.31 12.97 -6.35
N ASP A 5 4.11 12.84 -7.41
CA ASP A 5 4.65 11.55 -7.84
C ASP A 5 5.69 10.98 -6.87
N VAL A 6 6.38 11.82 -6.09
CA VAL A 6 7.32 11.37 -5.06
C VAL A 6 6.55 10.68 -3.93
N GLU A 7 5.44 11.27 -3.48
CA GLU A 7 4.55 10.68 -2.49
C GLU A 7 3.82 9.44 -3.02
N LEU A 8 3.46 9.41 -4.31
CA LEU A 8 2.92 8.23 -4.97
C LEU A 8 3.92 7.07 -4.88
N GLN A 9 5.18 7.31 -5.24
CA GLN A 9 6.23 6.30 -5.17
C GLN A 9 6.42 5.80 -3.72
N ALA A 10 6.49 6.71 -2.76
CA ALA A 10 6.62 6.35 -1.35
C ALA A 10 5.44 5.51 -0.84
N ALA A 11 4.21 5.84 -1.26
CA ALA A 11 3.01 5.07 -0.92
C ALA A 11 3.03 3.66 -1.53
N GLN A 12 3.47 3.52 -2.77
CA GLN A 12 3.61 2.21 -3.44
C GLN A 12 4.68 1.34 -2.78
N GLU A 13 5.83 1.92 -2.43
CA GLU A 13 6.89 1.22 -1.69
C GLU A 13 6.42 0.78 -0.30
N TYR A 14 5.60 1.61 0.36
CA TYR A 14 5.01 1.30 1.65
C TYR A 14 4.06 0.09 1.57
N VAL A 15 3.16 0.05 0.58
CA VAL A 15 2.28 -1.11 0.32
C VAL A 15 3.11 -2.37 0.06
N LEU A 16 4.09 -2.29 -0.85
CA LEU A 16 4.92 -3.44 -1.22
C LEU A 16 5.68 -4.03 -0.03
N ARG A 17 6.09 -3.19 0.94
CA ARG A 17 6.73 -3.66 2.17
C ARG A 17 5.78 -4.55 2.99
N PHE A 18 4.52 -4.16 3.14
CA PHE A 18 3.54 -4.95 3.89
C PHE A 18 3.15 -6.22 3.15
N GLU A 19 2.99 -6.17 1.83
CA GLU A 19 2.75 -7.36 1.02
C GLU A 19 3.88 -8.39 1.17
N ARG A 20 5.15 -7.94 1.19
CA ARG A 20 6.31 -8.82 1.42
C ARG A 20 6.30 -9.45 2.82
N ILE A 21 5.97 -8.68 3.85
CA ILE A 21 5.83 -9.20 5.23
C ILE A 21 4.77 -10.30 5.27
N LEU A 22 3.58 -10.04 4.71
CA LEU A 22 2.49 -11.00 4.66
C LEU A 22 2.87 -12.26 3.86
N THR A 23 3.57 -12.09 2.73
CA THR A 23 4.01 -13.22 1.90
C THR A 23 4.96 -14.15 2.65
N VAL A 24 5.94 -13.61 3.37
CA VAL A 24 6.85 -14.40 4.21
C VAL A 24 6.08 -15.07 5.35
N ALA A 25 5.19 -14.33 6.02
CA ALA A 25 4.41 -14.84 7.14
C ALA A 25 3.55 -16.05 6.76
N ARG A 26 2.96 -16.07 5.55
CA ARG A 26 2.18 -17.21 5.04
C ARG A 26 2.95 -18.54 5.00
N SER A 27 4.27 -18.49 4.86
CA SER A 27 5.13 -19.68 4.84
C SER A 27 5.76 -20.04 6.20
N THR A 28 5.69 -19.14 7.18
CA THR A 28 6.47 -19.24 8.42
C THR A 28 5.61 -19.31 9.67
N TYR A 29 4.36 -18.83 9.62
CA TYR A 29 3.46 -18.77 10.77
C TYR A 29 2.43 -19.90 10.69
N THR A 30 1.90 -20.33 11.85
CA THR A 30 0.68 -21.15 11.85
C THR A 30 -0.50 -20.31 11.33
N PRO A 31 -1.57 -20.94 10.82
CA PRO A 31 -2.74 -20.22 10.36
C PRO A 31 -3.31 -19.23 11.39
N GLU A 32 -3.41 -19.64 12.66
CA GLU A 32 -3.99 -18.84 13.74
C GLU A 32 -3.10 -17.63 14.07
N ALA A 33 -1.78 -17.84 14.09
CA ALA A 33 -0.81 -16.77 14.33
C ALA A 33 -0.78 -15.77 13.16
N TYR A 34 -0.95 -16.26 11.93
CA TYR A 34 -1.06 -15.40 10.74
C TYR A 34 -2.33 -14.55 10.80
N GLU A 35 -3.49 -15.16 11.08
CA GLU A 35 -4.77 -14.45 11.18
C GLU A 35 -4.73 -13.34 12.25
N ALA A 36 -4.14 -13.62 13.42
CA ALA A 36 -4.03 -12.65 14.49
C ALA A 36 -3.14 -11.43 14.14
N MET A 37 -2.13 -11.62 13.29
CA MET A 37 -1.17 -10.57 12.92
C MET A 37 -1.54 -9.82 11.64
N ALA A 38 -2.11 -10.51 10.64
CA ALA A 38 -2.27 -9.99 9.28
C ALA A 38 -3.27 -8.83 9.17
N GLY A 39 -4.27 -8.77 10.07
CA GLY A 39 -5.38 -7.82 9.96
C GLY A 39 -4.95 -6.36 9.88
N SER A 40 -3.97 -5.94 10.69
CA SER A 40 -3.48 -4.55 10.68
C SER A 40 -2.73 -4.19 9.40
N TYR A 41 -1.92 -5.11 8.87
CA TYR A 41 -1.22 -4.93 7.59
C TYR A 41 -2.19 -4.86 6.41
N LEU A 42 -3.20 -5.74 6.38
CA LEU A 42 -4.21 -5.76 5.33
C LEU A 42 -5.04 -4.46 5.33
N ALA A 43 -5.47 -4.00 6.50
CA ALA A 43 -6.21 -2.74 6.63
C ALA A 43 -5.39 -1.54 6.14
N GLU A 44 -4.09 -1.46 6.47
CA GLU A 44 -3.23 -0.39 5.97
C GLU A 44 -2.98 -0.47 4.46
N ILE A 45 -2.82 -1.67 3.89
CA ILE A 45 -2.71 -1.86 2.43
C ILE A 45 -3.96 -1.33 1.74
N GLU A 46 -5.16 -1.69 2.21
CA GLU A 46 -6.43 -1.24 1.63
C GLU A 46 -6.59 0.28 1.71
N ARG A 47 -6.26 0.87 2.88
CA ARG A 47 -6.31 2.32 3.10
C ARG A 47 -5.37 3.06 2.14
N VAL A 48 -4.11 2.63 2.03
CA VAL A 48 -3.11 3.30 1.18
C VAL A 48 -3.39 3.08 -0.31
N ASN A 49 -3.82 1.89 -0.72
CA ASN A 49 -4.23 1.64 -2.11
C ASN A 49 -5.40 2.52 -2.53
N THR A 50 -6.33 2.82 -1.62
CA THR A 50 -7.40 3.80 -1.88
C THR A 50 -6.80 5.17 -2.21
N GLU A 51 -5.83 5.65 -1.42
CA GLU A 51 -5.16 6.93 -1.71
C GLU A 51 -4.37 6.94 -3.03
N ILE A 52 -3.68 5.83 -3.35
CA ILE A 52 -2.96 5.65 -4.62
C ILE A 52 -3.93 5.76 -5.79
N VAL A 53 -5.07 5.05 -5.73
CA VAL A 53 -6.08 5.08 -6.79
C VAL A 53 -6.69 6.48 -6.92
N GLU A 54 -7.00 7.15 -5.82
CA GLU A 54 -7.52 8.52 -5.84
C GLU A 54 -6.52 9.52 -6.45
N TYR A 55 -5.22 9.34 -6.22
CA TYR A 55 -4.19 10.14 -6.88
C TYR A 55 -4.12 9.85 -8.38
N LEU A 56 -4.05 8.57 -8.77
CA LEU A 56 -3.92 8.15 -10.18
C LEU A 56 -5.15 8.47 -11.04
N ARG A 57 -6.31 8.73 -10.44
CA ARG A 57 -7.50 9.25 -11.14
C ARG A 57 -7.32 10.70 -11.60
N ARG A 58 -6.40 11.46 -10.99
CA ARG A 58 -6.16 12.85 -11.37
C ARG A 58 -5.44 12.86 -12.72
N PRO A 59 -5.90 13.67 -13.68
CA PRO A 59 -5.15 13.83 -14.92
C PRO A 59 -3.78 14.43 -14.61
N PRO A 60 -2.72 14.07 -15.36
CA PRO A 60 -1.43 14.73 -15.22
C PRO A 60 -1.65 16.24 -15.41
N ALA A 61 -1.17 17.04 -14.46
CA ALA A 61 -1.27 18.49 -14.57
C ALA A 61 -0.59 18.91 -15.89
N LYS A 62 -1.29 19.68 -16.72
CA LYS A 62 -0.65 20.34 -17.86
C LYS A 62 0.47 21.20 -17.29
N GLU A 63 1.72 20.88 -17.62
CA GLU A 63 2.80 21.85 -17.50
C GLU A 63 2.35 23.10 -18.25
N VAL A 64 2.15 24.19 -17.51
CA VAL A 64 2.01 25.51 -18.11
C VAL A 64 3.44 25.90 -18.48
N ALA A 65 3.77 25.70 -19.75
CA ALA A 65 5.03 26.13 -20.37
C ALA A 65 5.22 27.65 -20.29
#